data_AF-A0A9P8N4L9-F1
#
_entry.id   AF-A0A9P8N4L9-F1
#
_cell.length_a   1.000
_cell.length_b   1.000
_cell.length_c   1.000
_cell.angle_alpha   90.00
_cell.angle_beta   90.00
_cell.angle_gamma   90.00
#
_symmetry.space_group_name_H-M   'P 1'
#
loop_
_entity.id
_entity.type
_entity.pdbx_description
1 polymer ?
#
loop_
_entity_poly.entity_id
_entity_poly.type
_entity_poly.pdbx_seq_one_letter_code
_entity_poly.pdbx_strand_id
1 'polypeptide(L)'
;MPYAWLAEAIDNRKLLLAGFISSTVSVVYFFGICRLPVGIVRLELVVCFRVLECIGGGTTMAYILLYSSLARKNPVESRTLVIYIAGAVLLLARAGAMVLVGLLLQGNAPSIGPITILVYLTNIPVLLSGGSSRPAIAMGQGQSLCGDAADADGGVAPLDAADAASDVSSVTGLDLDGPGGDDDGSVYIEPPSRKGILLHIKHILLTAYNEYLGRAVLRTGLFVCATKIVALDVQFIQPQWSVKKFDWNFTATSYVNAYATLICMVVLVCLPFLSASLSDRLDSPQRTDILIFRLSLFFRIAGTVAMGLAPTKLSFLAAVGVQALSAGAYDAFKSLVTSFSSAAHVTELYAVISLIETLAHMLSCQLWASLLVLSLGLDRSRMGLPFWVSGFLSLLALATFQVMVSQATEFLAPRCIE
;
A
#
# COMPACT_ATOMS: atom_id res chain seq x y z
N MET A 1 7.40 9.99 -6.21
CA MET A 1 8.19 8.74 -6.22
C MET A 1 8.84 8.55 -7.58
N PRO A 2 10.15 8.28 -7.68
CA PRO A 2 10.85 8.17 -8.98
C PRO A 2 10.28 7.05 -9.88
N TYR A 3 9.71 6.00 -9.30
CA TYR A 3 9.10 4.90 -10.05
C TYR A 3 7.74 5.21 -10.68
N ALA A 4 7.00 6.20 -10.17
CA ALA A 4 5.74 6.62 -10.80
C ALA A 4 6.02 7.34 -12.12
N TRP A 5 6.99 8.26 -12.11
CA TRP A 5 7.53 8.88 -13.31
C TRP A 5 8.13 7.84 -14.28
N LEU A 6 8.87 6.85 -13.74
CA LEU A 6 9.42 5.77 -14.57
C LEU A 6 8.33 4.89 -15.19
N ALA A 7 7.18 4.72 -14.53
CA ALA A 7 6.03 3.98 -15.04
C ALA A 7 5.22 4.76 -16.09
N GLU A 8 5.35 6.10 -16.12
CA GLU A 8 4.81 6.98 -17.15
C GLU A 8 5.74 7.02 -18.38
N ALA A 9 7.06 7.01 -18.18
CA ALA A 9 8.06 7.05 -19.24
C ALA A 9 8.37 5.67 -19.86
N ILE A 10 8.24 4.60 -19.08
CA ILE A 10 8.57 3.23 -19.49
C ILE A 10 7.31 2.36 -19.36
N ASP A 11 7.10 1.49 -20.34
CA ASP A 11 6.04 0.47 -20.30
C ASP A 11 6.01 -0.26 -18.94
N ASN A 12 4.84 -0.21 -18.28
CA ASN A 12 4.59 -0.82 -16.97
C ASN A 12 5.08 -2.26 -16.89
N ARG A 13 5.03 -3.00 -18.01
CA ARG A 13 5.51 -4.38 -18.10
C ARG A 13 7.02 -4.50 -17.95
N LYS A 14 7.79 -3.63 -18.61
CA LYS A 14 9.26 -3.62 -18.52
C LYS A 14 9.71 -3.26 -17.12
N LEU A 15 9.00 -2.32 -16.48
CA LEU A 15 9.28 -1.93 -15.10
C LEU A 15 8.98 -3.07 -14.12
N LEU A 16 7.87 -3.78 -14.32
CA LEU A 16 7.49 -4.94 -13.51
C LEU A 16 8.48 -6.10 -13.71
N LEU A 17 8.93 -6.36 -14.95
CA LEU A 17 9.98 -7.34 -15.25
C LEU A 17 11.30 -6.99 -14.55
N ALA A 18 11.74 -5.74 -14.62
CA ALA A 18 12.94 -5.27 -13.92
C ALA A 18 12.83 -5.47 -12.40
N GLY A 19 11.66 -5.19 -11.81
CA GLY A 19 11.41 -5.43 -10.39
C GLY A 19 11.52 -6.90 -9.99
N PHE A 20 10.90 -7.81 -10.76
CA PHE A 20 10.99 -9.26 -10.49
C PHE A 20 12.41 -9.80 -10.68
N ILE A 21 13.15 -9.34 -11.69
CA ILE A 21 14.57 -9.71 -11.88
C ILE A 21 15.39 -9.26 -10.67
N SER A 22 15.24 -7.99 -10.25
CA SER A 22 15.94 -7.45 -9.08
C SER A 22 15.63 -8.24 -7.81
N SER A 23 14.35 -8.56 -7.57
CA SER A 23 13.92 -9.38 -6.45
C SER A 23 14.51 -10.80 -6.51
N THR A 24 14.55 -11.41 -7.69
CA THR A 24 15.12 -12.75 -7.89
C THR A 24 16.62 -12.75 -7.58
N VAL A 25 17.38 -11.81 -8.14
CA VAL A 25 18.82 -11.65 -7.89
C VAL A 25 19.08 -11.42 -6.41
N SER A 26 18.26 -10.59 -5.77
CA SER A 26 18.34 -10.33 -4.33
C SER A 26 18.15 -11.63 -3.54
N VAL A 27 17.10 -12.40 -3.81
CA VAL A 27 16.82 -13.65 -3.10
C VAL A 27 17.96 -14.66 -3.29
N VAL A 28 18.49 -14.81 -4.52
CA VAL A 28 19.64 -15.67 -4.81
C VAL A 28 20.86 -15.23 -3.99
N TYR A 29 21.14 -13.93 -3.95
CA TYR A 29 22.25 -13.35 -3.19
C TYR A 29 22.12 -13.62 -1.68
N PHE A 30 20.92 -13.40 -1.12
CA PHE A 30 20.65 -13.66 0.30
C PHE A 30 20.87 -15.13 0.66
N PHE A 31 20.34 -16.07 -0.12
CA PHE A 31 20.56 -17.50 0.13
C PHE A 31 22.01 -17.93 -0.11
N GLY A 32 22.72 -17.29 -1.05
CA GLY A 32 24.15 -17.47 -1.25
C GLY A 32 24.96 -17.10 0.00
N ILE A 33 24.67 -15.94 0.59
CA ILE A 33 25.32 -15.51 1.84
C ILE A 33 24.99 -16.45 3.00
N CYS A 34 23.71 -16.86 3.13
CA CYS A 34 23.29 -17.76 4.20
C CYS A 34 23.94 -19.15 4.14
N ARG A 35 24.52 -19.55 3.00
CA ARG A 35 25.31 -20.79 2.88
C ARG A 35 26.80 -20.62 3.18
N LEU A 36 27.28 -19.39 3.34
CA LEU A 36 28.67 -19.15 3.73
C LEU A 36 28.88 -19.55 5.20
N PRO A 37 30.08 -20.04 5.56
CA PRO A 37 30.39 -20.36 6.94
C PRO A 37 30.28 -19.12 7.84
N VAL A 38 29.80 -19.32 9.07
CA VAL A 38 29.40 -18.28 10.04
C VAL A 38 30.49 -17.21 10.28
N GLY A 39 31.77 -17.56 10.13
CA GLY A 39 32.89 -16.63 10.31
C GLY A 39 33.06 -15.56 9.22
N ILE A 40 32.42 -15.71 8.05
CA ILE A 40 32.55 -14.78 6.91
C ILE A 40 31.33 -13.86 6.80
N VAL A 41 30.21 -14.21 7.43
CA VAL A 41 28.96 -13.47 7.32
C VAL A 41 29.05 -12.16 8.10
N ARG A 42 29.33 -11.06 7.39
CA ARG A 42 29.24 -9.69 7.91
C ARG A 42 27.83 -9.13 7.76
N LEU A 43 27.38 -8.33 8.71
CA LEU A 43 26.08 -7.65 8.66
C LEU A 43 25.92 -6.79 7.39
N GLU A 44 27.02 -6.20 6.93
CA GLU A 44 27.11 -5.39 5.71
C GLU A 44 26.64 -6.15 4.46
N LEU A 45 27.02 -7.44 4.34
CA LEU A 45 26.62 -8.31 3.23
C LEU A 45 25.10 -8.58 3.25
N VAL A 46 24.51 -8.69 4.44
CA VAL A 46 23.06 -8.89 4.59
C VAL A 46 22.28 -7.63 4.19
N VAL A 47 22.85 -6.44 4.41
CA VAL A 47 22.21 -5.17 4.00
C VAL A 47 22.20 -5.00 2.48
N CYS A 48 23.24 -5.48 1.78
CA CYS A 48 23.32 -5.41 0.31
C CYS A 48 22.11 -6.07 -0.39
N PHE A 49 21.52 -7.11 0.20
CA PHE A 49 20.29 -7.73 -0.31
C PHE A 49 19.14 -6.72 -0.47
N ARG A 50 18.95 -5.84 0.53
CA ARG A 50 17.88 -4.82 0.49
C ARG A 50 18.18 -3.72 -0.52
N VAL A 51 19.45 -3.36 -0.69
CA VAL A 51 19.85 -2.38 -1.72
C VAL A 51 19.54 -2.91 -3.13
N LEU A 52 19.84 -4.18 -3.39
CA LEU A 52 19.49 -4.85 -4.66
C LEU A 52 17.97 -4.90 -4.87
N GLU A 53 17.20 -5.17 -3.83
CA GLU A 53 15.73 -5.18 -3.93
C GLU A 53 15.18 -3.76 -4.20
N CYS A 54 15.77 -2.73 -3.58
CA CYS A 54 15.41 -1.34 -3.78
C CYS A 54 15.60 -0.86 -5.23
N ILE A 55 16.62 -1.33 -5.95
CA ILE A 55 16.87 -0.94 -7.36
C ILE A 55 15.68 -1.31 -8.25
N GLY A 56 15.02 -2.43 -7.97
CA GLY A 56 13.82 -2.87 -8.70
C GLY A 56 12.49 -2.32 -8.17
N GLY A 57 12.51 -1.44 -7.15
CA GLY A 57 11.30 -0.97 -6.46
C GLY A 57 10.65 -2.01 -5.53
N GLY A 58 11.19 -3.23 -5.48
CA GLY A 58 10.74 -4.32 -4.60
C GLY A 58 9.32 -4.82 -4.86
N THR A 59 8.84 -5.64 -3.92
CA THR A 59 7.51 -6.26 -3.97
C THR A 59 6.37 -5.23 -3.88
N THR A 60 6.58 -4.10 -3.21
CA THR A 60 5.59 -3.02 -3.10
C THR A 60 5.28 -2.38 -4.46
N MET A 61 6.31 -2.11 -5.28
CA MET A 61 6.08 -1.55 -6.60
C MET A 61 5.39 -2.55 -7.53
N ALA A 62 5.76 -3.83 -7.47
CA ALA A 62 5.10 -4.88 -8.23
C ALA A 62 3.60 -4.96 -7.89
N TYR A 63 3.24 -4.84 -6.61
CA TYR A 63 1.85 -4.79 -6.16
C TYR A 63 1.11 -3.58 -6.75
N ILE A 64 1.67 -2.37 -6.66
CA ILE A 64 1.04 -1.14 -7.18
C ILE A 64 0.85 -1.22 -8.70
N LEU A 65 1.86 -1.70 -9.44
CA LEU A 65 1.79 -1.86 -10.89
C LEU A 65 0.78 -2.93 -11.30
N LEU A 66 0.67 -4.02 -10.55
CA LEU A 66 -0.32 -5.05 -10.78
C LEU A 66 -1.73 -4.48 -10.58
N TYR A 67 -2.01 -3.82 -9.45
CA TYR A 67 -3.32 -3.24 -9.17
C TYR A 67 -3.71 -2.14 -10.15
N SER A 68 -2.77 -1.26 -10.54
CA SER A 68 -3.03 -0.23 -11.56
C SER A 68 -3.28 -0.84 -12.96
N SER A 69 -2.66 -1.97 -13.27
CA SER A 69 -2.90 -2.69 -14.53
C SER A 69 -4.26 -3.39 -14.53
N LEU A 70 -4.66 -4.02 -13.42
CA LEU A 70 -6.00 -4.58 -13.26
C LEU A 70 -7.08 -3.49 -13.31
N ALA A 71 -6.82 -2.35 -12.68
CA ALA A 71 -7.72 -1.20 -12.67
C ALA A 71 -7.98 -0.61 -14.06
N ARG A 72 -6.97 -0.60 -14.94
CA ARG A 72 -7.09 -0.06 -16.31
C ARG A 72 -7.80 -1.00 -17.28
N LYS A 73 -7.75 -2.31 -17.05
CA LYS A 73 -8.32 -3.32 -17.95
C LYS A 73 -9.81 -3.60 -17.71
N ASN A 74 -10.38 -3.12 -16.61
CA ASN A 74 -11.76 -3.40 -16.23
C ASN A 74 -12.59 -2.11 -16.19
N PRO A 75 -13.84 -2.14 -16.69
CA PRO A 75 -14.75 -1.00 -16.62
C PRO A 75 -15.09 -0.65 -15.16
N VAL A 76 -15.47 0.61 -14.93
CA VAL A 76 -15.64 1.21 -13.59
C VAL A 76 -16.63 0.42 -12.71
N GLU A 77 -17.66 -0.18 -13.32
CA GLU A 77 -18.71 -0.94 -12.64
C GLU A 77 -18.23 -2.29 -12.06
N SER A 78 -17.26 -2.97 -12.70
CA SER A 78 -16.72 -4.27 -12.26
C SER A 78 -15.36 -4.17 -11.57
N ARG A 79 -14.69 -3.01 -11.67
CA ARG A 79 -13.34 -2.76 -11.15
C ARG A 79 -13.22 -3.05 -9.65
N THR A 80 -14.20 -2.65 -8.86
CA THR A 80 -14.16 -2.83 -7.40
C THR A 80 -14.19 -4.32 -7.02
N LEU A 81 -15.06 -5.11 -7.68
CA LEU A 81 -15.16 -6.55 -7.46
C LEU A 81 -13.88 -7.28 -7.88
N VAL A 82 -13.29 -6.92 -9.02
CA VAL A 82 -12.02 -7.51 -9.48
C VAL A 82 -10.87 -7.20 -8.54
N ILE A 83 -10.79 -5.97 -8.00
CA ILE A 83 -9.79 -5.56 -7.01
C ILE A 83 -9.93 -6.35 -5.71
N TYR A 84 -11.17 -6.58 -5.23
CA TYR A 84 -11.40 -7.40 -4.05
C TYR A 84 -11.02 -8.87 -4.26
N ILE A 85 -11.38 -9.46 -5.41
CA ILE A 85 -10.99 -10.84 -5.74
C ILE A 85 -9.46 -10.95 -5.84
N ALA A 86 -8.80 -10.00 -6.50
CA ALA A 86 -7.34 -9.97 -6.58
C ALA A 86 -6.70 -9.90 -5.17
N GLY A 87 -7.26 -9.08 -4.28
CA GLY A 87 -6.83 -9.01 -2.87
C GLY A 87 -7.03 -10.33 -2.13
N ALA A 88 -8.18 -10.98 -2.29
CA ALA A 88 -8.46 -12.28 -1.68
C ALA A 88 -7.51 -13.38 -2.19
N VAL A 89 -7.23 -13.41 -3.50
CA VAL A 89 -6.27 -14.35 -4.10
C VAL A 89 -4.86 -14.11 -3.55
N LEU A 90 -4.45 -12.86 -3.39
CA LEU A 90 -3.14 -12.52 -2.82
C LEU A 90 -3.03 -12.92 -1.35
N LEU A 91 -4.09 -12.74 -0.56
CA LEU A 91 -4.11 -13.20 0.83
C LEU A 91 -4.10 -14.73 0.93
N LEU A 92 -4.81 -15.42 0.05
CA LEU A 92 -4.78 -16.88 -0.03
C LEU A 92 -3.39 -17.39 -0.40
N ALA A 93 -2.76 -16.79 -1.42
CA ALA A 93 -1.38 -17.10 -1.82
C ALA A 93 -0.40 -16.85 -0.67
N ARG A 94 -0.58 -15.76 0.08
CA ARG A 94 0.22 -15.43 1.27
C ARG A 94 0.04 -16.47 2.37
N ALA A 95 -1.20 -16.87 2.68
CA ALA A 95 -1.47 -17.92 3.66
C ALA A 95 -0.86 -19.26 3.23
N GLY A 96 -1.04 -19.65 1.96
CA GLY A 96 -0.46 -20.85 1.38
C GLY A 96 1.07 -20.87 1.45
N ALA A 97 1.72 -19.73 1.17
CA ALA A 97 3.17 -19.58 1.30
C ALA A 97 3.64 -19.78 2.75
N MET A 98 2.92 -19.26 3.74
CA MET A 98 3.26 -19.47 5.16
C MET A 98 3.10 -20.93 5.60
N VAL A 99 2.07 -21.63 5.10
CA VAL A 99 1.90 -23.08 5.35
C VAL A 99 3.05 -23.86 4.70
N LEU A 100 3.37 -23.57 3.44
CA LEU A 100 4.46 -24.20 2.71
C LEU A 100 5.80 -24.00 3.42
N VAL A 101 6.12 -22.78 3.86
CA VAL A 101 7.31 -22.49 4.66
C VAL A 101 7.34 -23.31 5.95
N GLY A 102 6.20 -23.43 6.64
CA GLY A 102 6.09 -24.26 7.85
C GLY A 102 6.43 -25.73 7.59
N LEU A 103 5.89 -26.32 6.52
CA LEU A 103 6.14 -27.71 6.11
C LEU A 103 7.61 -27.93 5.72
N LEU A 104 8.19 -27.00 4.95
CA LEU A 104 9.59 -27.08 4.54
C LEU A 104 10.54 -26.96 5.75
N LEU A 105 10.21 -26.15 6.75
CA LEU A 105 10.97 -26.06 8.00
C LEU A 105 10.95 -27.37 8.80
N GLN A 106 9.90 -28.19 8.69
CA GLN A 106 9.79 -29.48 9.39
C GLN A 106 10.60 -30.61 8.72
N GLY A 107 10.56 -30.69 7.39
CA GLY A 107 11.17 -31.82 6.66
C GLY A 107 12.54 -31.53 6.06
N ASN A 108 12.77 -30.32 5.54
CA ASN A 108 13.99 -30.00 4.80
C ASN A 108 14.24 -28.48 4.70
N ALA A 109 14.64 -27.84 5.81
CA ALA A 109 14.90 -26.40 5.86
C ALA A 109 15.80 -25.83 4.73
N PRO A 110 16.88 -26.49 4.26
CA PRO A 110 17.71 -25.94 3.19
C PRO A 110 17.01 -25.91 1.81
N SER A 111 15.85 -26.56 1.64
CA SER A 111 15.05 -26.52 0.40
C SER A 111 14.22 -25.24 0.24
N ILE A 112 14.05 -24.43 1.29
CA ILE A 112 13.31 -23.16 1.23
C ILE A 112 13.92 -22.21 0.21
N GLY A 113 15.25 -22.10 0.18
CA GLY A 113 15.98 -21.27 -0.76
C GLY A 113 15.68 -21.57 -2.23
N PRO A 114 15.99 -22.79 -2.72
CA PRO A 114 15.74 -23.14 -4.11
C PRO A 114 14.25 -23.08 -4.50
N ILE A 115 13.32 -23.45 -3.63
CA ILE A 115 11.88 -23.35 -3.90
C ILE A 115 11.48 -21.88 -4.06
N THR A 116 11.96 -20.99 -3.18
CA THR A 116 11.67 -19.55 -3.29
C THR A 116 12.22 -18.99 -4.59
N ILE A 117 13.46 -19.32 -4.96
CA ILE A 117 14.07 -18.89 -6.23
C ILE A 117 13.25 -19.40 -7.43
N LEU A 118 12.81 -20.66 -7.41
CA LEU A 118 11.98 -21.23 -8.47
C LEU A 118 10.66 -20.47 -8.63
N VAL A 119 9.99 -20.11 -7.52
CA VAL A 119 8.75 -19.31 -7.54
C VAL A 119 8.99 -17.91 -8.14
N TYR A 120 10.10 -17.25 -7.82
CA TYR A 120 10.42 -15.96 -8.43
C TYR A 120 10.74 -16.12 -9.93
N LEU A 121 11.47 -17.17 -10.31
CA LEU A 121 11.81 -17.47 -11.70
C LEU A 121 10.59 -17.82 -12.55
N THR A 122 9.57 -18.49 -12.02
CA THR A 122 8.34 -18.82 -12.77
C THR A 122 7.49 -17.58 -13.07
N ASN A 123 7.59 -16.52 -12.28
CA ASN A 123 6.87 -15.26 -12.55
C ASN A 123 7.43 -14.53 -13.79
N ILE A 124 8.72 -14.65 -14.09
CA ILE A 124 9.36 -13.99 -15.24
C ILE A 124 8.76 -14.44 -16.59
N PRO A 125 8.65 -15.74 -16.94
CA PRO A 125 8.07 -16.18 -18.20
C PRO A 125 6.57 -15.90 -18.30
N VAL A 126 5.82 -15.96 -17.19
CA VAL A 126 4.39 -15.57 -17.17
C VAL A 126 4.20 -14.10 -17.57
N LEU A 127 5.11 -13.23 -17.13
CA LEU A 127 5.13 -11.83 -17.53
C LEU A 127 5.62 -11.62 -18.97
N LEU A 128 6.44 -12.53 -19.51
CA LEU A 128 6.89 -12.53 -20.90
C LEU A 128 5.84 -13.12 -21.88
N SER A 129 4.94 -13.99 -21.42
CA SER A 129 3.88 -14.59 -22.25
C SER A 129 2.61 -13.73 -22.33
N GLY A 130 2.40 -12.79 -21.42
CA GLY A 130 1.30 -11.82 -21.52
C GLY A 130 1.44 -10.93 -22.75
N GLY A 131 0.48 -10.99 -23.67
CA GLY A 131 0.51 -10.22 -24.93
C GLY A 131 0.76 -8.73 -24.75
N SER A 132 1.47 -8.13 -25.73
CA SER A 132 1.87 -6.72 -25.74
C SER A 132 0.64 -5.80 -25.77
N SER A 133 0.22 -5.27 -24.62
CA SER A 133 -0.70 -4.13 -24.59
C SER A 133 0.13 -2.87 -24.82
N ARG A 134 0.18 -2.40 -26.07
CA ARG A 134 0.79 -1.12 -26.43
C ARG A 134 0.22 0.00 -25.53
N PRO A 135 1.04 0.94 -25.03
CA PRO A 135 0.52 2.15 -24.44
C PRO A 135 -0.06 3.01 -25.56
N ALA A 136 -1.39 3.01 -25.71
CA ALA A 136 -2.05 4.08 -26.44
C ALA A 136 -2.02 5.32 -25.54
N ILE A 137 -1.16 6.26 -25.91
CA ILE A 137 -1.11 7.61 -25.33
C ILE A 137 -2.47 8.25 -25.59
N ALA A 138 -3.28 8.45 -24.54
CA ALA A 138 -4.34 9.44 -24.57
C ALA A 138 -3.89 10.59 -23.66
N MET A 139 -3.40 11.66 -24.30
CA MET A 139 -3.17 12.95 -23.66
C MET A 139 -4.47 13.41 -22.99
N GLY A 140 -4.42 13.64 -21.68
CA GLY A 140 -5.38 14.51 -21.02
C GLY A 140 -5.04 15.96 -21.38
N GLN A 141 -5.67 16.50 -22.43
CA GLN A 141 -5.88 17.94 -22.52
C GLN A 141 -7.01 18.31 -21.56
N GLY A 142 -6.73 19.23 -20.64
CA GLY A 142 -7.77 19.90 -19.87
C GLY A 142 -8.57 20.84 -20.76
N GLN A 143 -9.89 20.84 -20.59
CA GLN A 143 -10.74 21.97 -20.96
C GLN A 143 -11.79 22.21 -19.87
N SER A 144 -12.07 23.49 -19.66
CA SER A 144 -12.84 24.10 -18.57
C SER A 144 -14.13 24.70 -19.12
N LEU A 145 -15.26 24.30 -18.49
CA LEU A 145 -16.49 25.04 -18.10
C LEU A 145 -17.48 25.72 -19.10
N CYS A 146 -18.78 25.60 -18.71
CA CYS A 146 -20.05 26.26 -19.11
C CYS A 146 -20.81 25.71 -20.35
N GLY A 147 -22.14 25.48 -20.41
CA GLY A 147 -23.29 25.61 -19.48
C GLY A 147 -24.63 25.22 -20.19
N ASP A 148 -25.61 24.75 -19.41
CA ASP A 148 -27.09 24.76 -19.53
C ASP A 148 -27.93 24.16 -20.71
N ALA A 149 -28.71 23.12 -20.33
CA ALA A 149 -30.15 22.81 -20.53
C ALA A 149 -30.87 22.84 -21.92
N ALA A 150 -31.38 21.67 -22.39
CA ALA A 150 -32.84 21.33 -22.49
C ALA A 150 -33.16 20.10 -23.39
N ASP A 151 -33.92 19.16 -22.82
CA ASP A 151 -34.95 18.22 -23.32
C ASP A 151 -34.86 17.31 -24.58
N ALA A 152 -35.18 16.03 -24.31
CA ALA A 152 -35.99 15.04 -25.05
C ALA A 152 -35.32 13.88 -25.87
N ASP A 153 -35.40 12.68 -25.25
CA ASP A 153 -35.83 11.36 -25.75
C ASP A 153 -35.20 10.67 -27.01
N GLY A 154 -34.78 9.41 -26.83
CA GLY A 154 -34.78 8.36 -27.88
C GLY A 154 -33.49 8.03 -28.66
N GLY A 155 -32.75 7.01 -28.23
CA GLY A 155 -32.22 5.93 -29.11
C GLY A 155 -30.93 6.13 -29.93
N VAL A 156 -29.95 5.24 -29.65
CA VAL A 156 -28.94 4.66 -30.58
C VAL A 156 -27.80 5.58 -31.09
N ALA A 157 -26.56 5.11 -30.92
CA ALA A 157 -25.29 5.67 -31.41
C ALA A 157 -25.21 5.77 -32.96
N PRO A 158 -24.09 6.21 -33.63
CA PRO A 158 -22.81 6.79 -33.18
C PRO A 158 -22.34 8.02 -34.03
N LEU A 159 -21.08 8.45 -33.84
CA LEU A 159 -20.19 9.15 -34.80
C LEU A 159 -20.23 10.70 -34.93
N ASP A 160 -19.00 11.21 -35.10
CA ASP A 160 -18.53 12.47 -35.71
C ASP A 160 -18.81 13.80 -34.97
N ALA A 161 -17.80 14.48 -34.42
CA ALA A 161 -16.67 15.15 -35.06
C ALA A 161 -17.07 16.41 -35.86
N ALA A 162 -16.81 17.54 -35.19
CA ALA A 162 -16.19 18.77 -35.70
C ALA A 162 -16.93 19.70 -36.68
N ASP A 163 -16.59 20.98 -36.48
CA ASP A 163 -16.71 22.14 -37.38
C ASP A 163 -18.11 22.78 -37.48
N ALA A 164 -18.33 24.09 -37.35
CA ALA A 164 -17.52 25.32 -37.41
C ALA A 164 -18.31 26.42 -36.63
N ALA A 165 -17.93 27.67 -36.39
CA ALA A 165 -17.05 28.60 -37.06
C ALA A 165 -16.93 29.86 -36.17
N SER A 166 -15.80 30.56 -36.25
CA SER A 166 -15.70 32.03 -36.43
C SER A 166 -14.25 32.40 -36.18
N ASP A 167 -13.50 32.63 -37.25
CA ASP A 167 -13.32 33.95 -37.87
C ASP A 167 -12.49 34.88 -36.98
N VAL A 168 -11.19 35.01 -37.28
CA VAL A 168 -10.62 36.02 -38.21
C VAL A 168 -10.46 37.34 -37.45
N SER A 169 -9.30 38.00 -37.39
CA SER A 169 -7.97 37.79 -37.97
C SER A 169 -7.08 38.92 -37.45
N SER A 170 -5.80 38.84 -37.83
CA SER A 170 -4.72 39.85 -37.80
C SER A 170 -3.64 39.42 -36.81
N VAL A 171 -2.39 39.20 -37.21
CA VAL A 171 -1.54 39.98 -38.11
C VAL A 171 -0.40 39.08 -38.65
N THR A 172 -0.11 39.24 -39.96
CA THR A 172 1.13 39.02 -40.75
C THR A 172 2.36 38.41 -40.02
N GLY A 173 3.15 37.47 -40.55
CA GLY A 173 3.50 37.12 -41.92
C GLY A 173 5.00 36.75 -41.90
N LEU A 174 5.41 35.73 -42.67
CA LEU A 174 6.73 35.56 -43.32
C LEU A 174 6.86 34.13 -43.86
N ASP A 175 6.95 34.05 -45.18
CA ASP A 175 7.26 32.88 -45.99
C ASP A 175 8.64 32.28 -45.68
N LEU A 176 8.82 30.99 -45.95
CA LEU A 176 9.96 30.42 -46.70
C LEU A 176 9.73 28.92 -47.03
N ASP A 177 9.79 28.61 -48.32
CA ASP A 177 9.76 27.29 -48.97
C ASP A 177 10.91 26.35 -48.56
N GLY A 178 10.68 25.03 -48.62
CA GLY A 178 11.75 24.02 -48.75
C GLY A 178 11.41 22.61 -48.22
N PRO A 179 11.54 21.53 -49.04
CA PRO A 179 11.01 20.19 -48.72
C PRO A 179 12.06 19.22 -48.15
N GLY A 180 11.60 18.24 -47.38
CA GLY A 180 12.26 16.93 -47.24
C GLY A 180 13.38 16.85 -46.20
N GLY A 181 13.10 16.15 -45.10
CA GLY A 181 14.09 15.71 -44.14
C GLY A 181 13.46 14.69 -43.20
N ASP A 182 13.71 13.41 -43.48
CA ASP A 182 13.42 12.30 -42.58
C ASP A 182 14.18 12.53 -41.26
N ASP A 183 13.48 12.84 -40.17
CA ASP A 183 14.07 12.92 -38.84
C ASP A 183 13.34 11.98 -37.88
N ASP A 184 14.04 10.91 -37.55
CA ASP A 184 13.69 9.84 -36.63
C ASP A 184 13.67 10.42 -35.20
N GLY A 185 12.54 11.02 -34.84
CA GLY A 185 12.30 11.71 -33.57
C GLY A 185 12.23 10.77 -32.36
N SER A 186 13.34 10.12 -32.02
CA SER A 186 13.52 9.54 -30.69
C SER A 186 13.54 10.69 -29.68
N VAL A 187 12.45 10.84 -28.93
CA VAL A 187 12.33 11.81 -27.83
C VAL A 187 13.35 11.43 -26.74
N TYR A 188 14.55 12.00 -26.81
CA TYR A 188 15.52 11.97 -25.72
C TYR A 188 14.96 12.82 -24.58
N ILE A 189 14.31 12.17 -23.61
CA ILE A 189 13.98 12.78 -22.32
C ILE A 189 15.28 12.84 -21.52
N GLU A 190 15.87 14.04 -21.37
CA GLU A 190 17.04 14.25 -20.52
C GLU A 190 16.79 13.70 -19.10
N PRO A 191 17.76 12.97 -18.50
CA PRO A 191 17.61 12.48 -17.13
C PRO A 191 17.52 13.67 -16.17
N PRO A 192 16.56 13.68 -15.22
CA PRO A 192 16.43 14.79 -14.29
C PRO A 192 17.72 14.91 -13.46
N SER A 193 18.34 16.08 -13.57
CA SER A 193 19.49 16.48 -12.74
C SER A 193 19.24 16.13 -11.28
N ARG A 194 20.28 15.70 -10.55
CA ARG A 194 20.23 15.40 -9.11
C ARG A 194 19.59 16.54 -8.29
N LYS A 195 19.71 17.78 -8.79
CA LYS A 195 19.05 18.97 -8.25
C LYS A 195 17.54 18.95 -8.48
N GLY A 196 17.06 18.49 -9.64
CA GLY A 196 15.65 18.35 -9.97
C GLY A 196 14.90 17.35 -9.09
N ILE A 197 15.47 16.18 -8.79
CA ILE A 197 14.85 15.20 -7.87
C ILE A 197 14.76 15.78 -6.44
N LEU A 198 15.84 16.41 -5.96
CA LEU A 198 15.85 17.04 -4.65
C LEU A 198 14.87 18.22 -4.58
N LEU A 199 14.77 19.01 -5.66
CA LEU A 199 13.80 20.09 -5.79
C LEU A 199 12.37 19.56 -5.79
N HIS A 200 12.11 18.42 -6.44
CA HIS A 200 10.81 17.78 -6.52
C HIS A 200 10.39 17.20 -5.15
N ILE A 201 11.31 16.55 -4.44
CA ILE A 201 11.08 16.09 -3.05
C ILE A 201 10.82 17.29 -2.14
N LYS A 202 11.62 18.35 -2.27
CA LYS A 202 11.44 19.59 -1.50
C LYS A 202 10.11 20.26 -1.82
N HIS A 203 9.68 20.26 -3.08
CA HIS A 203 8.39 20.81 -3.51
C HIS A 203 7.24 19.99 -2.93
N ILE A 204 7.26 18.65 -3.04
CA ILE A 204 6.26 17.77 -2.41
C ILE A 204 6.21 18.01 -0.89
N LEU A 205 7.37 18.13 -0.23
CA LEU A 205 7.43 18.40 1.21
C LEU A 205 6.91 19.79 1.58
N LEU A 206 7.20 20.82 0.79
CA LEU A 206 6.76 22.20 1.03
C LEU A 206 5.28 22.41 0.71
N THR A 207 4.78 21.84 -0.38
CA THR A 207 3.35 21.84 -0.72
C THR A 207 2.57 21.05 0.32
N ALA A 208 3.08 19.89 0.75
CA ALA A 208 2.48 19.14 1.84
C ALA A 208 2.48 19.90 3.17
N TYR A 209 3.53 20.66 3.44
CA TYR A 209 3.63 21.49 4.65
C TYR A 209 2.66 22.69 4.61
N ASN A 210 2.51 23.38 3.47
CA ASN A 210 1.69 24.58 3.39
C ASN A 210 0.19 24.28 3.20
N GLU A 211 -0.17 23.25 2.45
CA GLU A 211 -1.56 23.00 2.06
C GLU A 211 -2.25 21.95 2.96
N TYR A 212 -1.51 20.92 3.38
CA TYR A 212 -2.08 19.82 4.16
C TYR A 212 -1.87 19.93 5.67
N LEU A 213 -0.73 20.46 6.12
CA LEU A 213 -0.51 20.75 7.56
C LEU A 213 -1.32 21.96 8.05
N GLY A 214 -1.81 22.80 7.14
CA GLY A 214 -2.68 23.94 7.43
C GLY A 214 -4.10 23.56 7.88
N ARG A 215 -4.60 22.37 7.48
CA ARG A 215 -5.92 21.85 7.89
C ARG A 215 -5.77 20.90 9.07
N ALA A 216 -6.38 21.26 10.20
CA ALA A 216 -6.29 20.48 11.45
C ALA A 216 -6.72 19.00 11.25
N VAL A 217 -7.81 18.77 10.51
CA VAL A 217 -8.34 17.41 10.22
C VAL A 217 -7.29 16.55 9.53
N LEU A 218 -6.61 17.10 8.51
CA LEU A 218 -5.69 16.32 7.70
C LEU A 218 -4.38 16.06 8.43
N ARG A 219 -3.86 17.05 9.16
CA ARG A 219 -2.71 16.87 10.06
C ARG A 219 -2.97 15.77 11.09
N THR A 220 -4.15 15.78 11.72
CA THR A 220 -4.54 14.75 12.68
C THR A 220 -4.68 13.38 12.01
N GLY A 221 -5.25 13.32 10.80
CA GLY A 221 -5.33 12.09 10.00
C GLY A 221 -3.95 11.50 9.68
N LEU A 222 -3.01 12.30 9.19
CA LEU A 222 -1.65 11.85 8.91
C LEU A 222 -0.94 11.31 10.16
N PHE A 223 -1.18 11.92 11.33
CA PHE A 223 -0.67 11.41 12.60
C PHE A 223 -1.30 10.07 13.02
N VAL A 224 -2.61 9.89 12.83
CA VAL A 224 -3.30 8.61 13.02
C VAL A 224 -2.68 7.53 12.13
N CYS A 225 -2.41 7.86 10.87
CA CYS A 225 -1.78 6.95 9.91
C CYS A 225 -0.41 6.46 10.41
N ALA A 226 0.48 7.40 10.76
CA ALA A 226 1.80 7.10 11.27
C ALA A 226 1.75 6.22 12.52
N THR A 227 0.96 6.62 13.51
CA THR A 227 0.85 5.92 14.81
C THR A 227 0.32 4.49 14.62
N LYS A 228 -0.70 4.32 13.77
CA LYS A 228 -1.29 3.02 13.45
C LYS A 228 -0.25 2.09 12.79
N ILE A 229 0.57 2.60 11.89
CA ILE A 229 1.61 1.79 11.21
C ILE A 229 2.66 1.35 12.21
N VAL A 230 3.12 2.24 13.08
CA VAL A 230 4.07 1.86 14.13
C VAL A 230 3.49 0.76 15.00
N ALA A 231 2.23 0.87 15.42
CA ALA A 231 1.53 -0.18 16.16
C ALA A 231 1.39 -1.49 15.36
N LEU A 232 1.26 -1.42 14.03
CA LEU A 232 1.08 -2.57 13.16
C LEU A 232 2.32 -3.48 13.13
N ASP A 233 3.49 -2.86 13.08
CA ASP A 233 4.78 -3.49 12.84
C ASP A 233 5.27 -4.41 13.98
N VAL A 234 4.57 -4.42 15.14
CA VAL A 234 4.79 -5.43 16.19
C VAL A 234 4.67 -6.87 15.64
N GLN A 235 3.93 -7.07 14.55
CA GLN A 235 3.79 -8.37 13.88
C GLN A 235 5.12 -8.92 13.36
N PHE A 236 6.12 -8.07 13.07
CA PHE A 236 7.43 -8.55 12.58
C PHE A 236 8.25 -9.25 13.66
N ILE A 237 8.12 -8.83 14.92
CA ILE A 237 8.83 -9.44 16.05
C ILE A 237 8.05 -10.60 16.69
N GLN A 238 6.76 -10.71 16.38
CA GLN A 238 5.87 -11.73 16.95
C GLN A 238 6.40 -13.16 16.81
N PRO A 239 6.91 -13.64 15.65
CA PRO A 239 7.43 -15.01 15.55
C PRO A 239 8.61 -15.27 16.50
N GLN A 240 9.57 -14.34 16.57
CA GLN A 240 10.75 -14.46 17.42
C GLN A 240 10.36 -14.48 18.90
N TRP A 241 9.42 -13.61 19.28
CA TRP A 241 8.87 -13.58 20.62
C TRP A 241 8.11 -14.87 20.98
N SER A 242 7.27 -15.38 20.08
CA SER A 242 6.45 -16.57 20.33
C SER A 242 7.30 -17.84 20.50
N VAL A 243 8.38 -17.97 19.72
CA VAL A 243 9.38 -19.05 19.88
C VAL A 243 9.93 -19.04 21.31
N LYS A 244 10.36 -17.88 21.82
CA LYS A 244 10.93 -17.77 23.17
C LYS A 244 9.88 -17.93 24.28
N LYS A 245 8.70 -17.31 24.14
CA LYS A 245 7.66 -17.30 25.19
C LYS A 245 7.02 -18.67 25.37
N PHE A 246 6.75 -19.40 24.29
CA PHE A 246 5.96 -20.65 24.30
C PHE A 246 6.78 -21.91 24.00
N ASP A 247 8.10 -21.77 23.86
CA ASP A 247 9.01 -22.86 23.45
C ASP A 247 8.54 -23.50 22.13
N TRP A 248 8.05 -22.66 21.22
CA TRP A 248 7.62 -23.08 19.89
C TRP A 248 8.80 -23.11 18.93
N ASN A 249 8.71 -23.96 17.91
CA ASN A 249 9.61 -23.87 16.76
C ASN A 249 9.08 -22.82 15.75
N PHE A 250 9.95 -22.38 14.83
CA PHE A 250 9.56 -21.42 13.80
C PHE A 250 8.43 -21.95 12.89
N THR A 251 8.34 -23.28 12.70
CA THR A 251 7.22 -23.91 11.99
C THR A 251 5.86 -23.57 12.62
N ALA A 252 5.72 -23.75 13.93
CA ALA A 252 4.47 -23.46 14.64
C ALA A 252 4.10 -21.97 14.50
N THR A 253 5.08 -21.07 14.58
CA THR A 253 4.82 -19.62 14.37
C THR A 253 4.39 -19.30 12.94
N SER A 254 4.89 -20.04 11.94
CA SER A 254 4.46 -19.90 10.54
C SER A 254 3.00 -20.31 10.37
N TYR A 255 2.56 -21.39 11.02
CA TYR A 255 1.16 -21.81 11.02
C TYR A 255 0.24 -20.82 11.73
N VAL A 256 0.68 -20.19 12.83
CA VAL A 256 -0.08 -19.12 13.50
C VAL A 256 -0.26 -17.91 12.57
N ASN A 257 0.78 -17.54 11.83
CA ASN A 257 0.72 -16.44 10.87
C ASN A 257 -0.21 -16.79 9.67
N ALA A 258 -0.18 -18.04 9.21
CA ALA A 258 -1.10 -18.53 8.19
C ALA A 258 -2.56 -18.45 8.68
N TYR A 259 -2.82 -18.89 9.91
CA TYR A 259 -4.13 -18.77 10.55
C TYR A 259 -4.62 -17.32 10.60
N ALA A 260 -3.78 -16.38 11.05
CA ALA A 260 -4.13 -14.96 11.06
C ALA A 260 -4.45 -14.43 9.66
N THR A 261 -3.66 -14.80 8.66
CA THR A 261 -3.84 -14.37 7.27
C THR A 261 -5.14 -14.91 6.66
N LEU A 262 -5.53 -16.14 6.99
CA LEU A 262 -6.81 -16.71 6.57
C LEU A 262 -8.00 -15.96 7.18
N ILE A 263 -7.93 -15.60 8.46
CA ILE A 263 -8.98 -14.76 9.07
C ILE A 263 -9.04 -13.39 8.39
N CYS A 264 -7.90 -12.75 8.14
CA CYS A 264 -7.87 -11.48 7.39
C CYS A 264 -8.51 -11.62 6.01
N MET A 265 -8.28 -12.74 5.30
CA MET A 265 -8.92 -13.01 4.01
C MET A 265 -10.44 -13.10 4.14
N VAL A 266 -10.94 -13.88 5.11
CA VAL A 266 -12.39 -14.02 5.37
C VAL A 266 -13.00 -12.66 5.68
N VAL A 267 -12.37 -11.87 6.55
CA VAL A 267 -12.82 -10.53 6.92
C VAL A 267 -12.87 -9.62 5.70
N LEU A 268 -11.84 -9.62 4.84
CA LEU A 268 -11.79 -8.78 3.65
C LEU A 268 -12.88 -9.15 2.62
N VAL A 269 -13.17 -10.45 2.47
CA VAL A 269 -14.26 -10.94 1.61
C VAL A 269 -15.64 -10.60 2.18
N CYS A 270 -15.79 -10.61 3.51
CA CYS A 270 -17.04 -10.24 4.19
C CYS A 270 -17.25 -8.72 4.28
N LEU A 271 -16.18 -7.92 4.21
CA LEU A 271 -16.20 -6.46 4.34
C LEU A 271 -17.19 -5.74 3.40
N PRO A 272 -17.29 -6.04 2.08
CA PRO A 272 -18.26 -5.38 1.21
C PRO A 272 -19.71 -5.67 1.61
N PHE A 273 -20.02 -6.89 2.08
CA PHE A 273 -21.36 -7.23 2.56
C PHE A 273 -21.70 -6.48 3.84
N LEU A 274 -20.73 -6.38 4.75
CA LEU A 274 -20.87 -5.61 5.97
C LEU A 274 -21.06 -4.12 5.63
N SER A 275 -20.27 -3.59 4.69
CA SER A 275 -20.38 -2.20 4.24
C SER A 275 -21.75 -1.90 3.63
N ALA A 276 -22.29 -2.77 2.79
CA ALA A 276 -23.62 -2.61 2.19
C ALA A 276 -24.73 -2.65 3.26
N SER A 277 -24.67 -3.64 4.15
CA SER A 277 -25.67 -3.75 5.22
C SER A 277 -25.61 -2.58 6.21
N LEU A 278 -24.44 -2.01 6.44
CA LEU A 278 -24.27 -0.82 7.28
C LEU A 278 -24.66 0.47 6.55
N SER A 279 -24.38 0.61 5.25
CA SER A 279 -24.81 1.80 4.49
C SER A 279 -26.33 1.93 4.46
N ASP A 280 -27.04 0.81 4.36
CA ASP A 280 -28.51 0.78 4.41
C ASP A 280 -29.07 1.21 5.78
N ARG A 281 -28.25 1.15 6.84
CA ARG A 281 -28.65 1.47 8.21
C ARG A 281 -28.15 2.83 8.72
N LEU A 282 -27.06 3.36 8.15
CA LEU A 282 -26.38 4.57 8.64
C LEU A 282 -26.59 5.81 7.74
N ASP A 283 -27.34 5.68 6.64
CA ASP A 283 -27.73 6.73 5.67
C ASP A 283 -26.57 7.54 5.05
N SER A 284 -25.30 7.24 5.37
CA SER A 284 -24.13 7.96 4.88
C SER A 284 -22.89 7.07 4.78
N PRO A 285 -22.19 7.06 3.63
CA PRO A 285 -20.97 6.26 3.43
C PRO A 285 -19.84 6.67 4.39
N GLN A 286 -19.77 7.96 4.76
CA GLN A 286 -18.77 8.49 5.69
C GLN A 286 -18.95 7.92 7.09
N ARG A 287 -20.21 7.77 7.55
CA ARG A 287 -20.51 7.19 8.87
C ARG A 287 -20.18 5.71 8.92
N THR A 288 -20.41 5.00 7.82
CA THR A 288 -20.01 3.59 7.67
C THR A 288 -18.49 3.44 7.76
N ASP A 289 -17.72 4.24 7.03
CA ASP A 289 -16.24 4.19 7.07
C ASP A 289 -15.69 4.52 8.47
N ILE A 290 -16.28 5.49 9.18
CA ILE A 290 -15.93 5.82 10.57
C ILE A 290 -16.23 4.64 11.50
N LEU A 291 -17.38 3.99 11.37
CA LEU A 291 -17.76 2.85 12.20
C LEU A 291 -16.83 1.65 11.95
N ILE A 292 -16.56 1.34 10.69
CA ILE A 292 -15.63 0.26 10.30
C ILE A 292 -14.25 0.54 10.90
N PHE A 293 -13.71 1.75 10.74
CA PHE A 293 -12.40 2.09 11.27
C PHE A 293 -12.33 1.98 12.82
N ARG A 294 -13.38 2.42 13.52
CA ARG A 294 -13.51 2.29 14.98
C ARG A 294 -13.52 0.83 15.42
N LEU A 295 -14.34 0.00 14.78
CA LEU A 295 -14.42 -1.43 15.09
C LEU A 295 -13.09 -2.13 14.82
N SER A 296 -12.44 -1.85 13.70
CA SER A 296 -11.14 -2.44 13.40
C SER A 296 -10.06 -2.03 14.43
N LEU A 297 -10.01 -0.77 14.85
CA LEU A 297 -9.09 -0.34 15.92
C LEU A 297 -9.41 -0.98 17.27
N PHE A 298 -10.70 -1.17 17.60
CA PHE A 298 -11.11 -1.88 18.80
C PHE A 298 -10.59 -3.32 18.81
N PHE A 299 -10.84 -4.09 17.74
CA PHE A 299 -10.34 -5.46 17.60
C PHE A 299 -8.81 -5.51 17.61
N ARG A 300 -8.14 -4.49 17.04
CA ARG A 300 -6.67 -4.36 17.08
C ARG A 300 -6.16 -4.21 18.51
N ILE A 301 -6.74 -3.29 19.29
CA ILE A 301 -6.35 -3.04 20.69
C ILE A 301 -6.61 -4.30 21.54
N ALA A 302 -7.84 -4.84 21.45
CA ALA A 302 -8.25 -6.01 22.22
C ALA A 302 -7.35 -7.22 21.92
N GLY A 303 -7.14 -7.54 20.63
CA GLY A 303 -6.30 -8.66 20.22
C GLY A 303 -4.85 -8.51 20.65
N THR A 304 -4.26 -7.33 20.46
CA THR A 304 -2.85 -7.08 20.80
C THR A 304 -2.62 -7.12 22.32
N VAL A 305 -3.48 -6.49 23.12
CA VAL A 305 -3.39 -6.56 24.59
C VAL A 305 -3.57 -7.99 25.09
N ALA A 306 -4.53 -8.73 24.52
CA ALA A 306 -4.75 -10.15 24.84
C ALA A 306 -3.53 -11.02 24.49
N MET A 307 -2.83 -10.74 23.37
CA MET A 307 -1.59 -11.45 23.01
C MET A 307 -0.48 -11.23 24.05
N GLY A 308 -0.34 -10.02 24.58
CA GLY A 308 0.63 -9.71 25.63
C GLY A 308 0.31 -10.37 26.97
N LEU A 309 -0.98 -10.58 27.27
CA LEU A 309 -1.45 -11.22 28.51
C LEU A 309 -1.55 -12.74 28.42
N ALA A 310 -1.43 -13.33 27.23
CA ALA A 310 -1.68 -14.75 26.97
C ALA A 310 -0.80 -15.68 27.84
N PRO A 311 -1.39 -16.45 28.78
CA PRO A 311 -0.64 -17.42 29.59
C PRO A 311 -0.39 -18.74 28.85
N THR A 312 -1.29 -19.11 27.92
CA THR A 312 -1.24 -20.40 27.22
C THR A 312 -1.20 -20.21 25.70
N LYS A 313 -0.70 -21.24 24.99
CA LYS A 313 -0.68 -21.33 23.53
C LYS A 313 -2.08 -21.09 22.91
N LEU A 314 -3.12 -21.65 23.52
CA LEU A 314 -4.50 -21.50 23.06
C LEU A 314 -5.00 -20.07 23.22
N SER A 315 -4.74 -19.44 24.37
CA SER A 315 -5.11 -18.04 24.61
C SER A 315 -4.41 -17.09 23.64
N PHE A 316 -3.16 -17.39 23.27
CA PHE A 316 -2.43 -16.63 22.26
C PHE A 316 -3.06 -16.78 20.87
N LEU A 317 -3.43 -18.00 20.48
CA LEU A 317 -4.09 -18.25 19.19
C LEU A 317 -5.45 -17.53 19.10
N ALA A 318 -6.25 -17.57 20.15
CA ALA A 318 -7.51 -16.83 20.23
C ALA A 318 -7.27 -15.31 20.11
N ALA A 319 -6.26 -14.77 20.80
CA ALA A 319 -5.91 -13.35 20.74
C ALA A 319 -5.42 -12.92 19.34
N VAL A 320 -4.64 -13.76 18.66
CA VAL A 320 -4.25 -13.56 17.25
C VAL A 320 -5.48 -13.55 16.34
N GLY A 321 -6.45 -14.45 16.57
CA GLY A 321 -7.71 -14.47 15.84
C GLY A 321 -8.52 -13.18 16.01
N VAL A 322 -8.65 -12.70 17.25
CA VAL A 322 -9.29 -11.41 17.56
C VAL A 322 -8.54 -10.26 16.89
N GLN A 323 -7.21 -10.25 16.92
CA GLN A 323 -6.41 -9.23 16.24
C GLN A 323 -6.64 -9.27 14.72
N ALA A 324 -6.76 -10.44 14.11
CA ALA A 324 -6.96 -10.60 12.67
C ALA A 324 -8.30 -10.02 12.18
N LEU A 325 -9.31 -9.90 13.06
CA LEU A 325 -10.56 -9.20 12.77
C LEU A 325 -10.38 -7.70 12.51
N SER A 326 -9.23 -7.11 12.87
CA SER A 326 -8.91 -5.72 12.58
C SER A 326 -8.56 -5.43 11.11
N ALA A 327 -8.61 -6.44 10.22
CA ALA A 327 -8.41 -6.25 8.80
C ALA A 327 -9.40 -5.21 8.23
N GLY A 328 -8.98 -4.43 7.23
CA GLY A 328 -9.80 -3.38 6.59
C GLY A 328 -9.64 -1.97 7.18
N ALA A 329 -9.04 -1.80 8.36
CA ALA A 329 -8.79 -0.47 8.94
C ALA A 329 -8.02 0.47 8.00
N TYR A 330 -7.09 -0.09 7.23
CA TYR A 330 -6.21 0.70 6.37
C TYR A 330 -6.93 1.24 5.13
N ASP A 331 -7.78 0.42 4.52
CA ASP A 331 -8.52 0.80 3.32
C ASP A 331 -9.64 1.79 3.68
N ALA A 332 -10.36 1.55 4.78
CA ALA A 332 -11.37 2.48 5.31
C ALA A 332 -10.75 3.84 5.66
N PHE A 333 -9.56 3.87 6.26
CA PHE A 333 -8.85 5.11 6.56
C PHE A 333 -8.46 5.88 5.30
N LYS A 334 -7.92 5.20 4.28
CA LYS A 334 -7.55 5.83 3.00
C LYS A 334 -8.78 6.37 2.27
N SER A 335 -9.89 5.63 2.26
CA SER A 335 -11.18 6.08 1.74
C SER A 335 -11.63 7.37 2.43
N LEU A 336 -11.63 7.36 3.77
CA LEU A 336 -12.05 8.50 4.58
C LEU A 336 -11.15 9.72 4.37
N VAL A 337 -9.83 9.56 4.36
CA VAL A 337 -8.88 10.66 4.12
C VAL A 337 -9.02 11.23 2.71
N THR A 338 -9.31 10.37 1.72
CA THR A 338 -9.57 10.81 0.34
C THR A 338 -10.83 11.67 0.25
N SER A 339 -11.87 11.36 1.04
CA SER A 339 -13.12 12.13 1.06
C SER A 339 -12.93 13.60 1.51
N PHE A 340 -11.86 13.90 2.25
CA PHE A 340 -11.53 15.26 2.70
C PHE A 340 -10.64 16.05 1.74
N SER A 341 -10.23 15.44 0.63
CA SER A 341 -9.38 16.05 -0.39
C SER A 341 -10.14 16.33 -1.68
N SER A 342 -9.79 17.43 -2.35
CA SER A 342 -10.36 17.74 -3.67
C SER A 342 -9.76 16.82 -4.73
N ALA A 343 -10.54 16.45 -5.77
CA ALA A 343 -10.14 15.50 -6.80
C ALA A 343 -8.80 15.85 -7.48
N ALA A 344 -8.46 17.15 -7.57
CA ALA A 344 -7.21 17.63 -8.15
C ALA A 344 -5.95 17.28 -7.31
N HIS A 345 -6.09 17.02 -6.02
CA HIS A 345 -4.98 16.86 -5.08
C HIS A 345 -4.88 15.45 -4.47
N VAL A 346 -5.71 14.50 -4.91
CA VAL A 346 -5.73 13.13 -4.40
C VAL A 346 -4.38 12.44 -4.59
N THR A 347 -3.76 12.59 -5.75
CA THR A 347 -2.45 11.98 -6.06
C THR A 347 -1.35 12.47 -5.13
N GLU A 348 -1.35 13.76 -4.81
CA GLU A 348 -0.38 14.35 -3.89
C GLU A 348 -0.61 13.87 -2.45
N LEU A 349 -1.87 13.80 -2.02
CA LEU A 349 -2.24 13.25 -0.72
C LEU A 349 -1.74 11.81 -0.53
N TYR A 350 -1.92 10.95 -1.53
CA TYR A 350 -1.40 9.57 -1.47
C TYR A 350 0.13 9.52 -1.43
N ALA A 351 0.81 10.43 -2.13
CA ALA A 351 2.27 10.54 -2.05
C ALA A 351 2.73 10.94 -0.64
N VAL A 352 2.04 11.88 0.00
CA VAL A 352 2.31 12.32 1.37
C VAL A 352 2.04 11.19 2.37
N ILE A 353 0.92 10.50 2.24
CA ILE A 353 0.60 9.32 3.04
C ILE A 353 1.76 8.32 2.91
N SER A 354 2.09 7.85 1.70
CA SER A 354 3.17 6.86 1.51
C SER A 354 4.53 7.30 2.04
N LEU A 355 4.86 8.59 2.00
CA LEU A 355 6.07 9.11 2.63
C LEU A 355 6.04 8.90 4.15
N ILE A 356 4.93 9.27 4.80
CA ILE A 356 4.73 9.09 6.25
C ILE A 356 4.75 7.61 6.62
N GLU A 357 4.14 6.74 5.82
CA GLU A 357 4.16 5.29 6.04
C GLU A 357 5.59 4.75 6.01
N THR A 358 6.38 5.21 5.05
CA THR A 358 7.78 4.81 4.92
C THR A 358 8.60 5.23 6.15
N LEU A 359 8.44 6.48 6.59
CA LEU A 359 9.11 6.98 7.80
C LEU A 359 8.66 6.22 9.05
N ALA A 360 7.35 5.95 9.17
CA ALA A 360 6.80 5.18 10.27
C ALA A 360 7.42 3.77 10.31
N HIS A 361 7.48 3.05 9.19
CA HIS A 361 8.12 1.73 9.11
C HIS A 361 9.60 1.76 9.51
N MET A 362 10.35 2.78 9.07
CA MET A 362 11.77 2.92 9.46
C MET A 362 11.93 3.09 10.98
N LEU A 363 11.08 3.92 11.61
CA LEU A 363 11.07 4.12 13.05
C LEU A 363 10.66 2.85 13.79
N SER A 364 9.64 2.15 13.28
CA SER A 364 9.16 0.89 13.81
C SER A 364 10.24 -0.17 13.90
N CYS A 365 11.06 -0.34 12.85
CA CYS A 365 12.11 -1.36 12.84
C CYS A 365 13.07 -1.22 14.03
N GLN A 366 13.51 0.00 14.31
CA GLN A 366 14.43 0.26 15.42
C GLN A 366 13.74 0.13 16.78
N LEU A 367 12.51 0.65 16.89
CA LEU A 367 11.70 0.58 18.10
C LEU A 367 11.43 -0.87 18.51
N TRP A 368 10.91 -1.67 17.57
CA TRP A 368 10.52 -3.05 17.84
C TRP A 368 11.72 -3.97 18.07
N ALA A 369 12.84 -3.76 17.38
CA ALA A 369 14.07 -4.50 17.66
C ALA A 369 14.56 -4.26 19.10
N SER A 370 14.56 -3.01 19.54
CA SER A 370 14.98 -2.63 20.90
C SER A 370 14.01 -3.17 21.96
N LEU A 371 12.70 -3.05 21.72
CA LEU A 371 11.67 -3.59 22.60
C LEU A 371 11.70 -5.11 22.67
N LEU A 372 12.02 -5.79 21.58
CA LEU A 372 12.18 -7.23 21.57
C LEU A 372 13.37 -7.63 22.47
N VAL A 373 14.54 -7.04 22.30
CA VAL A 373 15.72 -7.32 23.15
C VAL A 373 15.40 -7.08 24.62
N LEU A 374 14.76 -5.94 24.93
CA LEU A 374 14.31 -5.63 26.29
C LEU A 374 13.33 -6.69 26.81
N SER A 375 12.35 -7.09 26.01
CA SER A 375 11.35 -8.09 26.39
C SER A 375 11.94 -9.47 26.66
N LEU A 376 12.99 -9.85 25.92
CA LEU A 376 13.66 -11.14 26.07
C LEU A 376 14.50 -11.22 27.35
N GLY A 377 14.91 -10.08 27.91
CA GLY A 377 15.62 -9.99 29.19
C GLY A 377 14.71 -9.99 30.43
N LEU A 378 13.39 -9.90 30.26
CA LEU A 378 12.42 -9.93 31.36
C LEU A 378 11.99 -11.36 31.72
N ASP A 379 11.48 -11.54 32.93
CA ASP A 379 10.87 -12.80 33.34
C ASP A 379 9.73 -13.22 32.42
N ARG A 380 9.52 -14.54 32.27
CA ARG A 380 8.52 -15.13 31.36
C ARG A 380 7.14 -14.51 31.47
N SER A 381 6.71 -14.09 32.66
CA SER A 381 5.42 -13.43 32.88
C SER A 381 5.34 -12.01 32.28
N ARG A 382 6.43 -11.23 32.32
CA ARG A 382 6.49 -9.82 31.88
C ARG A 382 6.97 -9.63 30.44
N MET A 383 7.24 -10.72 29.71
CA MET A 383 7.66 -10.69 28.31
C MET A 383 6.63 -10.04 27.36
N GLY A 384 5.39 -9.78 27.79
CA GLY A 384 4.32 -9.18 26.96
C GLY A 384 4.52 -7.71 26.57
N LEU A 385 5.59 -7.06 27.02
CA LEU A 385 5.86 -5.63 26.84
C LEU A 385 5.66 -5.09 25.41
N PRO A 386 6.18 -5.73 24.33
CA PRO A 386 6.03 -5.18 22.98
C PRO A 386 4.56 -5.10 22.55
N PHE A 387 3.73 -6.07 22.97
CA PHE A 387 2.30 -6.06 22.66
C PHE A 387 1.55 -5.00 23.47
N TRP A 388 1.95 -4.74 24.71
CA TRP A 388 1.35 -3.66 25.50
C TRP A 388 1.65 -2.28 24.92
N VAL A 389 2.91 -2.07 24.48
CA VAL A 389 3.30 -0.84 23.77
C VAL A 389 2.52 -0.69 22.46
N SER A 390 2.36 -1.77 21.69
CA SER A 390 1.55 -1.75 20.46
C SER A 390 0.06 -1.47 20.76
N GLY A 391 -0.48 -2.03 21.84
CA GLY A 391 -1.83 -1.74 22.31
C GLY A 391 -2.02 -0.27 22.70
N PHE A 392 -1.05 0.30 23.42
CA PHE A 392 -1.05 1.72 23.77
C PHE A 392 -0.97 2.63 22.55
N LEU A 393 -0.08 2.33 21.58
CA LEU A 393 -0.01 3.08 20.33
C LEU A 393 -1.32 2.98 19.53
N SER A 394 -1.95 1.80 19.53
CA SER A 394 -3.26 1.61 18.88
C SER A 394 -4.37 2.41 19.59
N LEU A 395 -4.32 2.53 20.92
CA LEU A 395 -5.22 3.36 21.70
C LEU A 395 -5.01 4.86 21.42
N LEU A 396 -3.75 5.29 21.30
CA LEU A 396 -3.40 6.64 20.90
C LEU A 396 -3.92 6.96 19.49
N ALA A 397 -3.79 6.02 18.55
CA ALA A 397 -4.37 6.14 17.21
C ALA A 397 -5.91 6.27 17.27
N LEU A 398 -6.58 5.52 18.14
CA LEU A 398 -8.03 5.64 18.34
C LEU A 398 -8.41 7.00 18.94
N ALA A 399 -7.71 7.46 19.98
CA ALA A 399 -7.99 8.75 20.62
C ALA A 399 -7.79 9.92 19.65
N THR A 400 -6.69 9.92 18.90
CA THR A 400 -6.40 10.94 17.88
C THR A 400 -7.38 10.87 16.71
N PHE A 401 -7.86 9.68 16.35
CA PHE A 401 -8.92 9.52 15.37
C PHE A 401 -10.26 10.13 15.83
N GLN A 402 -10.62 10.01 17.11
CA GLN A 402 -11.84 10.68 17.62
C GLN A 402 -11.74 12.21 17.48
N VAL A 403 -10.56 12.77 17.76
CA VAL A 403 -10.30 14.21 17.57
C VAL A 403 -10.39 14.60 16.08
N MET A 404 -9.88 13.76 15.18
CA MET A 404 -10.02 14.00 13.74
C MET A 404 -11.49 14.03 13.32
N VAL A 405 -12.29 13.09 13.82
CA VAL A 405 -13.73 13.02 13.51
C VAL A 405 -14.47 14.23 14.06
N SER A 406 -14.16 14.70 15.28
CA SER A 406 -14.81 15.90 15.83
C SER A 406 -14.48 17.16 15.02
N GLN A 407 -13.22 17.31 14.60
CA GLN A 407 -12.80 18.42 13.73
C GLN A 407 -13.50 18.36 12.36
N ALA A 408 -13.71 17.15 11.82
CA ALA A 408 -14.41 16.98 10.55
C ALA A 408 -15.90 17.35 10.67
N THR A 409 -16.55 17.03 11.79
CA THR A 409 -17.95 17.42 12.02
C THR A 409 -18.13 18.92 12.19
N GLU A 410 -17.18 19.62 12.81
CA GLU A 410 -17.19 21.08 12.92
C GLU A 410 -17.02 21.77 11.57
N PHE A 411 -16.25 21.18 10.65
CA PHE A 411 -16.04 21.72 9.31
C PHE A 411 -17.27 21.58 8.39
N LEU A 412 -18.07 20.52 8.60
CA LEU A 412 -19.26 20.21 7.81
C LEU A 412 -20.55 20.79 8.39
N ALA A 413 -20.53 21.35 9.61
CA ALA A 413 -21.67 22.05 10.15
C ALA A 413 -21.98 23.27 9.26
N PRO A 414 -23.23 23.43 8.77
CA PRO A 414 -23.59 24.61 8.01
C PRO A 414 -23.30 25.81 8.92
N ARG A 415 -22.38 26.67 8.49
CA ARG A 415 -22.30 28.03 9.03
C ARG A 415 -23.64 28.66 8.66
N CYS A 416 -24.63 28.56 9.54
CA CYS A 416 -25.75 29.48 9.53
C CYS A 416 -25.12 30.86 9.68
N ILE A 417 -25.07 31.56 8.56
CA ILE A 417 -24.75 32.98 8.48
C ILE A 417 -25.89 33.66 9.27
N GLU A 418 -25.56 34.20 10.44
CA GLU A 418 -26.35 35.28 11.06
C GLU A 418 -26.16 36.58 10.30
#